data_AF-A0A956JBV7-F1
#
_entry.id   AF-A0A956JBV7-F1
#
_cell.length_a   1.000
_cell.length_b   1.000
_cell.length_c   1.000
_cell.angle_alpha   90.00
_cell.angle_beta   90.00
_cell.angle_gamma   90.00
#
_symmetry.space_group_name_H-M   'P 1'
#
loop_
_entity.id
_entity.type
_entity.pdbx_description
1 polymer ?
#
loop_
_entity_poly.entity_id
_entity_poly.type
_entity_poly.pdbx_seq_one_letter_code
_entity_poly.pdbx_strand_id
1 'polypeptide(L)'
;MGTHELRWEVQDGLPRMVLAPDGTPLIRGEHVDGSWRLHLRLPDHGSITLVLDASTHPVLGRCDLVLDREGKRLARGSAVDWRAPTEIPALDRPGALPRGAGTALLNLLAWQAVRAGSGPLRYHGPYPSEALWTTLRASFRVDGPPDEAEARFVAEGEARAVAGTRAPIDVAFHPEPHTWHWSAPRVCVQRRRGIERVYVDGRPFEREGPGPWCLDEQGSEWIAGVRIAGVRWAELLRLDPEGVPRGEPQALPRAPTDLVSSPLPPPVTAVLCEVLVLQAPRLLQPAMRRTMDALELRWGDTAPELVRACDDAIELHAGLVAALPTDPSALLGTLVHLVQPTARRLAAASLAAAWDEPSG
;
A
#
# COMPACT_ATOMS: atom_id res chain seq x y z
N MET A 1 23.37 12.49 -18.69
CA MET A 1 22.34 11.47 -18.40
C MET A 1 23.01 10.12 -18.31
N GLY A 2 23.40 9.71 -17.10
CA GLY A 2 23.90 8.36 -16.86
C GLY A 2 22.76 7.36 -17.03
N THR A 3 23.02 6.22 -17.65
CA THR A 3 22.07 5.12 -17.81
C THR A 3 21.55 4.67 -16.45
N HIS A 4 20.29 5.00 -16.14
CA HIS A 4 19.53 4.47 -15.00
C HIS A 4 19.12 3.00 -15.22
N GLU A 5 19.98 2.23 -15.85
CA GLU A 5 19.67 0.87 -16.26
C GLU A 5 19.99 -0.09 -15.11
N LEU A 6 19.00 -0.89 -14.74
CA LEU A 6 19.19 -1.96 -13.76
C LEU A 6 20.13 -3.02 -14.35
N ARG A 7 21.01 -3.58 -13.51
CA ARG A 7 21.85 -4.71 -13.92
C ARG A 7 21.16 -6.00 -13.51
N TRP A 8 21.01 -6.92 -14.46
CA TRP A 8 20.29 -8.18 -14.27
C TRP A 8 21.22 -9.36 -14.47
N GLU A 9 21.23 -10.26 -13.50
CA GLU A 9 21.72 -11.62 -13.64
C GLU A 9 20.50 -12.54 -13.59
N VAL A 10 20.37 -13.41 -14.60
CA VAL A 10 19.21 -14.27 -14.77
C VAL A 10 19.64 -15.72 -14.81
N GLN A 11 18.84 -16.59 -14.23
CA GLN A 11 18.98 -18.03 -14.31
C GLN A 11 17.59 -18.62 -14.56
N ASP A 12 17.47 -19.48 -15.58
CA ASP A 12 16.21 -20.11 -15.98
C ASP A 12 15.04 -19.13 -16.16
N GLY A 13 15.31 -17.94 -16.70
CA GLY A 13 14.30 -16.89 -16.91
C GLY A 13 13.89 -16.11 -15.66
N LEU A 14 14.45 -16.43 -14.50
CA LEU A 14 14.19 -15.77 -13.22
C LEU A 14 15.39 -14.93 -12.75
N PRO A 15 15.15 -13.83 -12.00
CA PRO A 15 16.24 -12.99 -11.51
C PRO A 15 17.05 -13.74 -10.45
N ARG A 16 18.36 -13.91 -10.70
CA ARG A 16 19.34 -14.34 -9.69
C ARG A 16 19.87 -13.14 -8.91
N MET A 17 20.13 -12.03 -9.58
CA MET A 17 20.54 -10.77 -8.97
C MET A 17 19.99 -9.61 -9.80
N VAL A 18 19.41 -8.61 -9.13
CA VAL A 18 19.05 -7.34 -9.76
C VAL A 18 19.65 -6.21 -8.95
N LEU A 19 20.48 -5.39 -9.58
CA LEU A 19 21.14 -4.26 -8.95
C LEU A 19 20.58 -2.95 -9.50
N ALA A 20 20.35 -1.99 -8.59
CA ALA A 20 20.14 -0.59 -8.92
C ALA A 20 21.41 0.01 -9.56
N PRO A 21 21.32 1.19 -10.22
CA PRO A 21 22.48 1.81 -10.87
C PRO A 21 23.66 2.12 -9.92
N ASP A 22 23.37 2.32 -8.62
CA ASP A 22 24.35 2.53 -7.55
C ASP A 22 24.96 1.22 -7.00
N GLY A 23 24.58 0.07 -7.57
CA GLY A 23 25.01 -1.26 -7.11
C GLY A 23 24.18 -1.85 -5.98
N THR A 24 23.15 -1.16 -5.48
CA THR A 24 22.29 -1.67 -4.41
C THR A 24 21.49 -2.89 -4.91
N PRO A 25 21.53 -4.04 -4.22
CA PRO A 25 20.73 -5.19 -4.60
C PRO A 25 19.24 -4.93 -4.33
N LEU A 26 18.43 -5.01 -5.38
CA LEU A 26 16.97 -4.91 -5.34
C LEU A 26 16.33 -6.29 -5.15
N ILE A 27 16.84 -7.27 -5.89
CA ILE A 27 16.33 -8.65 -5.88
C ILE A 27 17.51 -9.62 -5.81
N ARG A 28 17.38 -10.65 -4.98
CA ARG A 28 18.28 -11.81 -4.97
C ARG A 28 17.46 -13.08 -5.13
N GLY A 29 17.78 -13.89 -6.13
CA GLY A 29 17.13 -15.16 -6.38
C GLY A 29 18.04 -16.33 -6.04
N GLU A 30 17.47 -17.37 -5.45
CA GLU A 30 18.14 -18.62 -5.17
C GLU A 30 17.17 -19.80 -5.32
N HIS A 31 17.73 -20.99 -5.53
CA HIS A 31 16.98 -22.23 -5.61
C HIS A 31 17.26 -23.06 -4.36
N VAL A 32 16.24 -23.28 -3.54
CA VAL A 32 16.34 -23.97 -2.24
C VAL A 32 15.23 -25.00 -2.15
N ASP A 33 15.58 -26.24 -1.82
CA ASP A 33 14.64 -27.36 -1.65
C ASP A 33 13.68 -27.57 -2.85
N GLY A 34 14.19 -27.39 -4.07
CA GLY A 34 13.38 -27.57 -5.29
C GLY A 34 12.48 -26.39 -5.66
N SER A 35 12.53 -25.28 -4.91
CA SER A 35 11.73 -24.08 -5.17
C SER A 35 12.61 -22.84 -5.34
N TRP A 36 12.16 -21.94 -6.21
CA TRP A 36 12.79 -20.62 -6.35
C TRP A 36 12.34 -19.69 -5.22
N ARG A 37 13.29 -18.99 -4.62
CA ARG A 37 13.08 -17.94 -3.63
C ARG A 37 13.62 -16.63 -4.17
N LEU A 38 12.78 -15.60 -4.18
CA LEU A 38 13.16 -14.25 -4.56
C LEU A 38 13.09 -13.35 -3.32
N HIS A 39 14.23 -12.82 -2.90
CA HIS A 39 14.34 -11.85 -1.81
C HIS A 39 14.23 -10.45 -2.39
N LEU A 40 13.15 -9.73 -2.06
CA LEU A 40 12.90 -8.38 -2.54
C LEU A 40 13.25 -7.39 -1.43
N ARG A 41 14.12 -6.42 -1.73
CA ARG A 41 14.40 -5.28 -0.85
C ARG A 41 13.23 -4.31 -0.87
N LEU A 42 12.86 -3.78 0.29
CA LEU A 42 11.80 -2.79 0.46
C LEU A 42 12.36 -1.37 0.66
N PRO A 43 11.54 -0.31 0.46
CA PRO A 43 12.00 1.08 0.59
C PRO A 43 12.57 1.45 1.96
N ASP A 44 12.14 0.77 3.02
CA ASP A 44 12.61 0.94 4.40
C ASP A 44 13.87 0.11 4.73
N HIS A 45 14.54 -0.43 3.72
CA HIS A 45 15.64 -1.39 3.84
C HIS A 45 15.26 -2.76 4.38
N GLY A 46 13.98 -2.99 4.69
CA GLY A 46 13.44 -4.31 4.98
C GLY A 46 13.47 -5.22 3.75
N SER A 47 12.96 -6.44 3.92
CA SER A 47 12.83 -7.39 2.82
C SER A 47 11.67 -8.34 3.03
N ILE A 48 11.15 -8.86 1.93
CA ILE A 48 10.26 -10.02 1.91
C ILE A 48 10.87 -11.12 1.04
N THR A 49 10.43 -12.36 1.26
CA THR A 49 10.76 -13.48 0.39
C THR A 49 9.51 -13.95 -0.34
N LEU A 50 9.58 -14.06 -1.66
CA LEU A 50 8.60 -14.73 -2.49
C LEU A 50 9.09 -16.14 -2.82
N VAL A 51 8.38 -17.17 -2.38
CA VAL A 51 8.68 -18.57 -2.68
C VAL A 51 7.68 -19.07 -3.73
N LEU A 52 8.20 -19.51 -4.87
CA LEU A 52 7.38 -19.89 -6.01
C LEU A 52 6.78 -21.29 -5.83
N ASP A 53 5.51 -21.46 -6.20
CA ASP A 53 4.78 -22.75 -6.19
C ASP A 53 4.87 -23.52 -4.86
N ALA A 54 4.84 -22.78 -3.75
CA ALA A 54 5.19 -23.32 -2.43
C ALA A 54 3.99 -23.83 -1.62
N SER A 55 2.75 -23.56 -2.06
CA SER A 55 1.57 -23.91 -1.26
C SER A 55 0.29 -24.05 -2.08
N THR A 56 -0.79 -24.44 -1.41
CA THR A 56 -2.14 -24.44 -1.95
C THR A 56 -3.12 -23.68 -1.05
N HIS A 57 -4.22 -23.21 -1.62
CA HIS A 57 -5.28 -22.48 -0.93
C HIS A 57 -6.66 -22.94 -1.45
N PRO A 58 -7.68 -23.13 -0.58
CA PRO A 58 -9.01 -23.62 -1.01
C PRO A 58 -9.67 -22.77 -2.09
N VAL A 59 -9.59 -21.46 -1.94
CA VAL A 59 -9.90 -20.52 -3.01
C VAL A 59 -8.77 -20.54 -4.03
N LEU A 60 -7.64 -19.84 -3.81
CA LEU A 60 -6.61 -19.53 -4.82
C LEU A 60 -5.97 -20.70 -5.60
N GLY A 61 -6.13 -21.96 -5.19
CA GLY A 61 -5.51 -23.10 -5.86
C GLY A 61 -4.01 -23.17 -5.56
N ARG A 62 -3.17 -23.43 -6.57
CA ARG A 62 -1.70 -23.37 -6.43
C ARG A 62 -1.26 -21.94 -6.12
N CYS A 63 -0.34 -21.81 -5.17
CA CYS A 63 0.04 -20.51 -4.63
C CYS A 63 1.54 -20.35 -4.47
N ASP A 64 2.01 -19.14 -4.79
CA ASP A 64 3.27 -18.61 -4.29
C ASP A 64 3.09 -18.14 -2.83
N LEU A 65 4.17 -18.13 -2.07
CA LEU A 65 4.18 -17.77 -0.66
C LEU A 65 4.98 -16.49 -0.43
N VAL A 66 4.41 -15.53 0.28
CA VAL A 66 5.12 -14.31 0.71
C VAL A 66 5.47 -14.45 2.19
N LEU A 67 6.76 -14.36 2.49
CA LEU A 67 7.33 -14.46 3.83
C LEU A 67 7.96 -13.13 4.26
N ASP A 68 7.98 -12.86 5.55
CA ASP A 68 8.85 -11.82 6.11
C ASP A 68 10.32 -12.27 6.15
N ARG A 69 11.19 -11.42 6.68
CA ARG A 69 12.64 -11.68 6.78
C ARG A 69 12.95 -12.82 7.76
N GLU A 70 12.08 -13.10 8.72
CA GLU A 70 12.18 -14.21 9.67
C GLU A 70 11.60 -15.53 9.11
N GLY A 71 11.02 -15.50 7.90
CA GLY A 71 10.43 -16.68 7.25
C GLY A 71 9.00 -16.98 7.68
N LYS A 72 8.34 -16.10 8.44
CA LYS A 72 6.93 -16.23 8.79
C LYS A 72 6.07 -15.84 7.59
N ARG A 73 5.02 -16.63 7.34
CA ARG A 73 4.06 -16.39 6.27
C ARG A 73 3.28 -15.09 6.52
N LEU A 74 3.34 -14.20 5.53
CA LEU A 74 2.52 -13.00 5.45
C LEU A 74 1.26 -13.24 4.61
N ALA A 75 1.41 -13.79 3.41
CA ALA A 75 0.33 -14.01 2.46
C ALA A 75 0.60 -15.20 1.52
N ARG A 76 -0.45 -15.68 0.86
CA ARG A 76 -0.40 -16.54 -0.32
C ARG A 76 -0.89 -15.76 -1.52
N GLY A 77 -0.20 -15.90 -2.64
CA GLY A 77 -0.63 -15.36 -3.93
C GLY A 77 -0.96 -16.48 -4.90
N SER A 78 -1.96 -16.31 -5.77
CA SER A 78 -2.15 -17.24 -6.91
C SER A 78 -0.82 -17.44 -7.64
N ALA A 79 -0.45 -18.68 -7.93
CA ALA A 79 0.82 -18.98 -8.58
C ALA A 79 0.90 -18.34 -9.97
N VAL A 80 2.02 -17.69 -10.27
CA VAL A 80 2.29 -17.06 -11.57
C VAL A 80 3.51 -17.72 -12.21
N ASP A 81 3.50 -17.88 -13.54
CA ASP A 81 4.76 -18.13 -14.24
C ASP A 81 5.57 -16.83 -14.30
N TRP A 82 6.41 -16.62 -13.30
CA TRP A 82 7.25 -15.42 -13.18
C TRP A 82 8.28 -15.26 -14.31
N ARG A 83 8.45 -16.25 -15.19
CA ARG A 83 9.32 -16.13 -16.39
C ARG A 83 8.62 -15.41 -17.53
N ALA A 84 7.30 -15.55 -17.62
CA ALA A 84 6.46 -14.98 -18.67
C ALA A 84 5.06 -14.68 -18.09
N PRO A 85 4.95 -13.73 -17.15
CA PRO A 85 3.69 -13.51 -16.45
C PRO A 85 2.59 -13.05 -17.42
N THR A 86 1.41 -13.66 -17.32
CA THR A 86 0.24 -13.35 -18.17
C THR A 86 -0.92 -12.72 -17.39
N GLU A 87 -0.84 -12.71 -16.07
CA GLU A 87 -1.89 -12.21 -15.18
C GLU A 87 -1.30 -11.55 -13.92
N ILE A 88 -2.13 -10.75 -13.24
CA ILE A 88 -1.81 -10.18 -11.93
C ILE A 88 -2.38 -11.12 -10.85
N PRO A 89 -1.56 -11.65 -9.93
CA PRO A 89 -2.01 -12.60 -8.93
C PRO A 89 -2.88 -11.95 -7.87
N ALA A 90 -3.82 -12.73 -7.33
CA ALA A 90 -4.60 -12.37 -6.16
C ALA A 90 -3.84 -12.74 -4.89
N LEU A 91 -3.91 -11.92 -3.85
CA LEU A 91 -3.39 -12.23 -2.52
C LEU A 91 -4.54 -12.54 -1.55
N ASP A 92 -4.35 -13.53 -0.68
CA ASP A 92 -5.33 -13.85 0.38
C ASP A 92 -5.34 -12.80 1.51
N ARG A 93 -4.17 -12.27 1.87
CA ARG A 93 -3.97 -11.33 2.99
C ARG A 93 -3.10 -10.14 2.58
N PRO A 94 -3.51 -9.32 1.59
CA PRO A 94 -2.71 -8.18 1.15
C PRO A 94 -2.41 -7.18 2.29
N GLY A 95 -3.31 -7.05 3.27
CA GLY A 95 -3.13 -6.18 4.45
C GLY A 95 -2.09 -6.67 5.46
N ALA A 96 -1.61 -7.91 5.35
CA ALA A 96 -0.53 -8.44 6.20
C ALA A 96 0.87 -8.08 5.67
N LEU A 97 0.95 -7.54 4.44
CA LEU A 97 2.21 -7.14 3.84
C LEU A 97 2.76 -5.88 4.52
N PRO A 98 4.08 -5.79 4.76
CA PRO A 98 4.71 -4.56 5.20
C PRO A 98 4.60 -3.47 4.13
N ARG A 99 4.80 -2.22 4.54
CA ARG A 99 4.72 -1.06 3.65
C ARG A 99 5.69 -1.22 2.47
N GLY A 100 5.21 -0.88 1.28
CA GLY A 100 5.98 -1.00 0.04
C GLY A 100 6.12 -2.42 -0.52
N ALA A 101 5.76 -3.48 0.23
CA ALA A 101 5.95 -4.84 -0.26
C ALA A 101 4.99 -5.23 -1.40
N GLY A 102 3.75 -4.76 -1.35
CA GLY A 102 2.81 -4.88 -2.47
C GLY A 102 3.35 -4.20 -3.74
N THR A 103 3.91 -2.98 -3.60
CA THR A 103 4.58 -2.27 -4.69
C THR A 103 5.81 -3.03 -5.20
N ALA A 104 6.63 -3.61 -4.31
CA ALA A 104 7.80 -4.41 -4.69
C ALA A 104 7.42 -5.62 -5.55
N LEU A 105 6.42 -6.39 -5.11
CA LEU A 105 5.91 -7.57 -5.83
C LEU A 105 5.35 -7.20 -7.21
N LEU A 106 4.53 -6.16 -7.27
CA LEU A 106 3.94 -5.69 -8.52
C LEU A 106 4.98 -5.08 -9.47
N ASN A 107 6.02 -4.44 -8.94
CA ASN A 107 7.13 -3.94 -9.75
C ASN A 107 8.00 -5.08 -10.30
N LEU A 108 8.23 -6.15 -9.51
CA LEU A 108 8.86 -7.38 -10.00
C LEU A 108 8.04 -8.00 -11.13
N LEU A 109 6.72 -8.09 -10.96
CA LEU A 109 5.80 -8.62 -11.98
C LEU A 109 5.88 -7.79 -13.27
N ALA A 110 5.83 -6.46 -13.14
CA ALA A 110 5.96 -5.55 -14.27
C ALA A 110 7.31 -5.69 -14.99
N TRP A 111 8.42 -5.78 -14.24
CA TRP A 111 9.75 -6.02 -14.81
C TRP A 111 9.81 -7.33 -15.59
N GLN A 112 9.32 -8.43 -15.02
CA GLN A 112 9.33 -9.72 -15.68
C GLN A 112 8.42 -9.75 -16.91
N ALA A 113 7.27 -9.09 -16.86
CA ALA A 113 6.38 -8.94 -18.01
C ALA A 113 7.05 -8.19 -19.17
N VAL A 114 7.69 -7.04 -18.89
CA VAL A 114 8.45 -6.28 -19.89
C VAL A 114 9.58 -7.13 -20.49
N ARG A 115 10.34 -7.84 -19.65
CA ARG A 115 11.46 -8.68 -20.11
C ARG A 115 11.01 -9.86 -20.97
N ALA A 116 9.85 -10.43 -20.66
CA ALA A 116 9.26 -11.52 -21.42
C ALA A 116 8.53 -11.05 -22.69
N GLY A 117 8.31 -9.73 -22.84
CA GLY A 117 7.43 -9.19 -23.88
C GLY A 117 5.95 -9.53 -23.64
N SER A 118 5.57 -9.84 -22.40
CA SER A 118 4.19 -10.13 -22.01
C SER A 118 3.41 -8.85 -21.74
N GLY A 119 2.13 -8.85 -22.09
CA GLY A 119 1.18 -7.81 -21.69
C GLY A 119 0.21 -7.40 -22.80
N PRO A 120 -0.83 -6.61 -22.47
CA PRO A 120 -1.20 -6.17 -21.12
C PRO A 120 -1.66 -7.31 -20.20
N LEU A 121 -1.45 -7.15 -18.89
CA LEU A 121 -1.91 -8.10 -17.87
C LEU A 121 -3.32 -7.73 -17.40
N ARG A 122 -4.06 -8.70 -16.87
CA ARG A 122 -5.36 -8.47 -16.20
C ARG A 122 -5.33 -9.02 -14.78
N TYR A 123 -6.15 -8.44 -13.91
CA TYR A 123 -6.33 -8.94 -12.55
C TYR A 123 -7.41 -10.03 -12.52
N HIS A 124 -7.05 -11.17 -11.96
CA HIS A 124 -7.90 -12.37 -11.88
C HIS A 124 -8.37 -12.65 -10.45
N GLY A 125 -8.15 -11.71 -9.53
CA GLY A 125 -8.53 -11.89 -8.13
C GLY A 125 -9.98 -11.49 -7.83
N PRO A 126 -10.53 -12.01 -6.73
CA PRO A 126 -11.89 -11.69 -6.32
C PRO A 126 -12.00 -10.33 -5.61
N TYR A 127 -10.88 -9.66 -5.31
CA TYR A 127 -10.84 -8.44 -4.49
C TYR A 127 -10.21 -7.23 -5.23
N PRO A 128 -10.89 -6.63 -6.21
CA PRO A 128 -10.43 -5.39 -6.83
C PRO A 128 -10.84 -4.18 -5.98
N SER A 129 -9.92 -3.69 -5.14
CA SER A 129 -10.14 -2.54 -4.26
C SER A 129 -9.45 -1.29 -4.77
N GLU A 130 -9.90 -0.11 -4.31
CA GLU A 130 -9.22 1.19 -4.53
C GLU A 130 -7.75 1.15 -4.06
N ALA A 131 -7.47 0.46 -2.94
CA ALA A 131 -6.12 0.30 -2.44
C ALA A 131 -5.24 -0.54 -3.38
N LEU A 132 -5.79 -1.62 -3.94
CA LEU A 132 -5.10 -2.43 -4.94
C LEU A 132 -4.90 -1.63 -6.24
N TRP A 133 -5.91 -0.89 -6.69
CA TRP A 133 -5.81 0.01 -7.84
C TRP A 133 -4.66 1.00 -7.69
N THR A 134 -4.60 1.71 -6.57
CA THR A 134 -3.54 2.67 -6.25
C THR A 134 -2.16 2.00 -6.27
N THR A 135 -2.06 0.78 -5.73
CA THR A 135 -0.80 0.02 -5.72
C THR A 135 -0.40 -0.44 -7.13
N LEU A 136 -1.36 -0.87 -7.96
CA LEU A 136 -1.14 -1.27 -9.35
C LEU A 136 -0.64 -0.10 -10.20
N ARG A 137 -1.24 1.09 -10.04
CA ARG A 137 -0.82 2.32 -10.73
C ARG A 137 0.63 2.71 -10.47
N ALA A 138 1.24 2.23 -9.39
CA ALA A 138 2.67 2.42 -9.15
C ALA A 138 3.57 1.69 -10.17
N SER A 139 3.12 0.57 -10.75
CA SER A 139 3.95 -0.30 -11.62
C SER A 139 3.32 -0.60 -12.98
N PHE A 140 2.10 -0.09 -13.23
CA PHE A 140 1.34 -0.36 -14.43
C PHE A 140 0.63 0.91 -14.92
N ARG A 141 0.47 1.01 -16.24
CA ARG A 141 -0.45 1.95 -16.89
C ARG A 141 -1.73 1.26 -17.28
N VAL A 142 -2.77 2.05 -17.49
CA VAL A 142 -4.06 1.59 -17.99
C VAL A 142 -4.43 2.39 -19.23
N ASP A 143 -5.29 1.80 -20.06
CA ASP A 143 -5.86 2.49 -21.21
C ASP A 143 -6.96 3.47 -20.79
N GLY A 144 -7.00 4.63 -21.45
CA GLY A 144 -8.02 5.66 -21.24
C GLY A 144 -7.85 6.49 -19.96
N PRO A 145 -8.89 7.24 -19.58
CA PRO A 145 -8.88 8.07 -18.37
C PRO A 145 -8.76 7.20 -17.10
N PRO A 146 -7.83 7.53 -16.18
CA PRO A 146 -7.63 6.75 -14.95
C PRO A 146 -8.89 6.55 -14.11
N ASP A 147 -9.68 7.60 -13.91
CA ASP A 147 -10.88 7.55 -13.06
C ASP A 147 -11.95 6.60 -13.60
N GLU A 148 -12.13 6.55 -14.94
CA GLU A 148 -13.07 5.62 -15.57
C GLU A 148 -12.57 4.18 -15.48
N ALA A 149 -11.26 3.96 -15.64
CA ALA A 149 -10.66 2.65 -15.52
C ALA A 149 -10.70 2.14 -14.07
N GLU A 150 -10.52 3.03 -13.08
CA GLU A 150 -10.70 2.73 -11.67
C GLU A 150 -12.14 2.31 -11.37
N ALA A 151 -13.11 3.10 -11.83
CA ALA A 151 -14.52 2.81 -11.65
C ALA A 151 -14.88 1.41 -12.20
N ARG A 152 -14.39 1.05 -13.39
CA ARG A 152 -14.56 -0.30 -13.96
C ARG A 152 -13.83 -1.38 -13.15
N PHE A 153 -12.65 -1.08 -12.62
CA PHE A 153 -11.87 -2.03 -11.85
C PHE A 153 -12.61 -2.42 -10.56
N VAL A 154 -13.14 -1.44 -9.83
CA VAL A 154 -13.80 -1.66 -8.54
C VAL A 154 -15.29 -2.02 -8.66
N ALA A 155 -15.91 -1.73 -9.80
CA ALA A 155 -17.29 -2.13 -10.10
C ALA A 155 -17.43 -3.64 -9.90
N GLU A 156 -18.32 -4.05 -9.00
CA GLU A 156 -18.58 -5.45 -8.62
C GLU A 156 -17.56 -6.14 -7.71
N GLY A 157 -16.57 -5.44 -7.16
CA GLY A 157 -15.57 -6.06 -6.28
C GLY A 157 -16.18 -6.88 -5.13
N GLU A 158 -17.30 -6.41 -4.56
CA GLU A 158 -18.04 -7.15 -3.53
C GLU A 158 -18.74 -8.40 -4.06
N ALA A 159 -19.49 -8.30 -5.17
CA ALA A 159 -20.18 -9.45 -5.75
C ALA A 159 -19.17 -10.56 -6.16
N ARG A 160 -18.01 -10.13 -6.68
CA ARG A 160 -16.92 -11.02 -7.05
C ARG A 160 -16.27 -11.70 -5.85
N ALA A 161 -16.11 -10.97 -4.75
CA ALA A 161 -15.63 -11.50 -3.48
C ALA A 161 -16.54 -12.62 -2.96
N VAL A 162 -17.87 -12.43 -2.99
CA VAL A 162 -18.85 -13.46 -2.57
C VAL A 162 -18.80 -14.68 -3.50
N ALA A 163 -18.77 -14.45 -4.80
CA ALA A 163 -18.77 -15.52 -5.78
C ALA A 163 -17.45 -16.29 -5.86
N GLY A 164 -16.37 -15.78 -5.25
CA GLY A 164 -15.02 -16.33 -5.38
C GLY A 164 -14.52 -16.36 -6.83
N THR A 165 -15.08 -15.51 -7.70
CA THR A 165 -14.82 -15.54 -9.14
C THR A 165 -13.41 -15.06 -9.47
N ARG A 166 -12.81 -15.72 -10.47
CA ARG A 166 -11.49 -15.39 -11.03
C ARG A 166 -11.52 -14.99 -12.49
N ALA A 167 -12.70 -14.66 -13.01
CA ALA A 167 -12.77 -14.11 -14.35
C ALA A 167 -11.85 -12.87 -14.46
N PRO A 168 -11.13 -12.64 -15.56
CA PRO A 168 -10.37 -11.41 -15.72
C PRO A 168 -11.29 -10.19 -15.57
N ILE A 169 -10.83 -9.17 -14.85
CA ILE A 169 -11.46 -7.85 -14.90
C ILE A 169 -11.04 -7.17 -16.20
N ASP A 170 -12.00 -6.51 -16.86
CA ASP A 170 -11.75 -5.82 -18.14
C ASP A 170 -11.06 -4.47 -17.95
N VAL A 171 -9.87 -4.53 -17.36
CA VAL A 171 -8.90 -3.43 -17.28
C VAL A 171 -7.54 -3.98 -17.64
N ALA A 172 -7.00 -3.50 -18.76
CA ALA A 172 -5.68 -3.83 -19.26
C ALA A 172 -4.62 -3.03 -18.49
N PHE A 173 -3.75 -3.74 -17.77
CA PHE A 173 -2.61 -3.17 -17.07
C PHE A 173 -1.34 -3.40 -17.89
N HIS A 174 -0.84 -2.33 -18.50
CA HIS A 174 0.40 -2.32 -19.27
C HIS A 174 1.59 -2.21 -18.32
N PRO A 175 2.49 -3.21 -18.29
CA PRO A 175 3.68 -3.18 -17.45
C PRO A 175 4.49 -1.91 -17.69
N GLU A 176 4.73 -1.15 -16.64
CA GLU A 176 5.61 0.01 -16.70
C GLU A 176 6.36 0.11 -15.37
N PRO A 177 7.44 -0.67 -15.21
CA PRO A 177 8.14 -0.74 -13.95
C PRO A 177 8.88 0.56 -13.64
N HIS A 178 9.17 0.76 -12.36
CA HIS A 178 9.95 1.86 -11.84
C HIS A 178 11.25 1.37 -11.20
N THR A 179 12.14 2.32 -10.89
CA THR A 179 13.38 2.06 -10.13
C THR A 179 13.31 2.70 -8.76
N TRP A 180 13.95 2.07 -7.79
CA TRP A 180 14.20 2.61 -6.46
C TRP A 180 15.66 3.02 -6.32
N HIS A 181 15.88 4.11 -5.59
CA HIS A 181 17.20 4.62 -5.27
C HIS A 181 17.19 5.18 -3.85
N TRP A 182 18.16 4.77 -3.03
CA TRP A 182 18.29 5.27 -1.67
C TRP A 182 19.28 6.43 -1.64
N SER A 183 18.77 7.64 -1.79
CA SER A 183 19.58 8.87 -1.78
C SER A 183 20.13 9.18 -0.38
N ALA A 184 19.54 8.62 0.67
CA ALA A 184 20.02 8.66 2.05
C ALA A 184 19.52 7.44 2.85
N PRO A 185 20.08 7.14 4.04
CA PRO A 185 19.72 5.96 4.84
C PRO A 185 18.24 5.85 5.25
N ARG A 186 17.50 6.95 5.24
CA ARG A 186 16.08 7.01 5.61
C ARG A 186 15.17 7.37 4.43
N VAL A 187 15.73 7.56 3.24
CA VAL A 187 15.05 8.13 2.09
C VAL A 187 15.23 7.23 0.87
N CYS A 188 14.13 6.72 0.34
CA CYS A 188 14.10 5.99 -0.93
C CYS A 188 13.24 6.74 -1.95
N VAL A 189 13.78 6.96 -3.13
CA VAL A 189 13.13 7.66 -4.23
C VAL A 189 12.66 6.64 -5.26
N GLN A 190 11.38 6.69 -5.59
CA GLN A 190 10.81 5.96 -6.71
C GLN A 190 10.76 6.85 -7.95
N ARG A 191 11.37 6.37 -9.03
CA ARG A 191 11.47 7.11 -10.29
C ARG A 191 11.21 6.26 -11.53
N ARG A 192 10.60 6.92 -12.51
CA ARG A 192 10.36 6.39 -13.86
C ARG A 192 10.62 7.46 -14.93
N ARG A 193 9.75 8.48 -15.00
CA ARG A 193 9.90 9.68 -15.86
C ARG A 193 10.27 10.94 -15.07
N GLY A 194 10.82 10.73 -13.88
CA GLY A 194 10.97 11.74 -12.83
C GLY A 194 10.66 11.10 -11.48
N ILE A 195 10.64 11.91 -10.43
CA ILE A 195 10.23 11.47 -9.09
C ILE A 195 8.71 11.36 -9.06
N GLU A 196 8.21 10.16 -8.72
CA GLU A 196 6.76 9.89 -8.61
C GLU A 196 6.35 9.72 -7.14
N ARG A 197 7.26 9.18 -6.33
CA ARG A 197 7.04 8.90 -4.92
C ARG A 197 8.36 8.94 -4.17
N VAL A 198 8.32 9.42 -2.93
CA VAL A 198 9.44 9.36 -1.98
C VAL A 198 8.99 8.56 -0.77
N TYR A 199 9.86 7.71 -0.25
CA TYR A 199 9.66 7.00 1.00
C TYR A 199 10.57 7.61 2.06
N VAL A 200 10.01 8.04 3.18
CA VAL A 200 10.76 8.51 4.35
C VAL A 200 10.43 7.58 5.52
N ASP A 201 11.45 6.90 6.07
CA ASP A 201 11.27 5.84 7.07
C ASP A 201 10.22 4.79 6.64
N GLY A 202 10.24 4.41 5.36
CA GLY A 202 9.30 3.45 4.77
C GLY A 202 7.91 4.00 4.46
N ARG A 203 7.60 5.26 4.80
CA ARG A 203 6.31 5.88 4.52
C ARG A 203 6.28 6.52 3.14
N PRO A 204 5.32 6.18 2.26
CA PRO A 204 5.20 6.79 0.95
C PRO A 204 4.62 8.22 1.02
N PHE A 205 5.20 9.11 0.23
CA PHE A 205 4.73 10.44 -0.13
C PHE A 205 4.55 10.46 -1.63
N GLU A 206 3.32 10.65 -2.08
CA GLU A 206 2.95 10.46 -3.49
C GLU A 206 2.74 11.80 -4.18
N ARG A 207 3.23 11.92 -5.42
CA ARG A 207 2.97 13.11 -6.23
C ARG A 207 1.48 13.26 -6.55
N GLU A 208 0.87 12.14 -6.88
CA GLU A 208 -0.55 12.02 -7.19
C GLU A 208 -1.11 10.90 -6.32
N GLY A 209 -2.15 11.20 -5.54
CA GLY A 209 -2.78 10.22 -4.67
C GLY A 209 -3.88 10.84 -3.82
N PRO A 210 -4.88 10.06 -3.39
CA PRO A 210 -5.99 10.56 -2.59
C PRO A 210 -5.61 10.77 -1.12
N GLY A 211 -4.47 10.22 -0.68
CA GLY A 211 -4.07 10.21 0.73
C GLY A 211 -3.48 11.53 1.23
N PRO A 212 -3.35 11.68 2.57
CA PRO A 212 -2.84 12.90 3.17
C PRO A 212 -1.32 13.06 3.02
N TRP A 213 -0.58 12.00 2.66
CA TRP A 213 0.87 12.02 2.52
C TRP A 213 1.27 12.36 1.09
N CYS A 214 1.70 13.59 0.85
CA CYS A 214 1.87 14.14 -0.48
C CYS A 214 3.32 14.53 -0.78
N LEU A 215 3.68 14.48 -2.05
CA LEU A 215 4.95 14.95 -2.59
C LEU A 215 4.68 16.11 -3.56
N ASP A 216 4.98 17.33 -3.14
CA ASP A 216 4.71 18.53 -3.93
C ASP A 216 5.96 19.04 -4.64
N GLU A 217 5.80 19.43 -5.90
CA GLU A 217 6.82 20.17 -6.64
C GLU A 217 6.69 21.67 -6.32
N GLN A 218 7.77 22.31 -5.82
CA GLN A 218 7.82 23.74 -5.53
C GLN A 218 9.09 24.35 -6.14
N GLY A 219 8.94 24.90 -7.35
CA GLY A 219 10.07 25.42 -8.11
C GLY A 219 10.98 24.27 -8.56
N SER A 220 12.23 24.25 -8.10
CA SER A 220 13.18 23.17 -8.34
C SER A 220 13.31 22.19 -7.18
N GLU A 221 12.43 22.27 -6.18
CA GLU A 221 12.47 21.39 -5.01
C GLU A 221 11.23 20.49 -4.95
N TRP A 222 11.42 19.34 -4.31
CA TRP A 222 10.32 18.48 -3.91
C TRP A 222 10.10 18.59 -2.41
N ILE A 223 8.84 18.59 -1.99
CA ILE A 223 8.44 18.69 -0.58
C ILE A 223 7.58 17.48 -0.24
N ALA A 224 8.14 16.58 0.55
CA ALA A 224 7.40 15.52 1.21
C ALA A 224 6.73 16.09 2.46
N GLY A 225 5.40 16.03 2.50
CA GLY A 225 4.62 16.64 3.57
C GLY A 225 3.26 15.97 3.79
N VAL A 226 2.48 16.59 4.66
CA VAL A 226 1.11 16.15 4.97
C VAL A 226 0.13 17.26 4.58
N ARG A 227 -0.91 16.89 3.84
CA ARG A 227 -2.08 17.72 3.57
C ARG A 227 -3.30 17.21 4.31
N ILE A 228 -4.03 18.14 4.92
CA ILE A 228 -5.32 17.89 5.58
C ILE A 228 -6.32 18.82 4.93
N ALA A 229 -7.43 18.25 4.40
CA ALA A 229 -8.45 19.00 3.68
C ALA A 229 -7.90 19.92 2.56
N GLY A 230 -6.89 19.44 1.82
CA GLY A 230 -6.24 20.21 0.75
C GLY A 230 -5.22 21.26 1.20
N VAL A 231 -5.11 21.52 2.51
CA VAL A 231 -4.16 22.48 3.08
C VAL A 231 -2.91 21.76 3.57
N ARG A 232 -1.72 22.28 3.24
CA ARG A 232 -0.45 21.74 3.74
C ARG A 232 -0.35 21.99 5.25
N TRP A 233 -0.37 20.91 6.03
CA TRP A 233 -0.29 20.94 7.48
C TRP A 233 1.16 20.82 7.98
N ALA A 234 1.97 19.98 7.33
CA ALA A 234 3.36 19.76 7.72
C ALA A 234 4.28 19.58 6.52
N GLU A 235 5.49 20.13 6.60
CA GLU A 235 6.61 19.84 5.71
C GLU A 235 7.61 18.97 6.47
N LEU A 236 7.88 17.77 5.96
CA LEU A 236 8.69 16.79 6.68
C LEU A 236 10.07 16.59 6.06
N LEU A 237 10.18 16.76 4.75
CA LEU A 237 11.46 16.69 4.07
C LEU A 237 11.43 17.49 2.77
N ARG A 238 12.49 18.27 2.53
CA ARG A 238 12.78 18.90 1.24
C ARG A 238 13.81 18.08 0.49
N LEU A 239 13.64 17.92 -0.81
CA LEU A 239 14.57 17.24 -1.69
C LEU A 239 14.90 18.12 -2.90
N ASP A 240 16.09 17.94 -3.44
CA ASP A 240 16.46 18.54 -4.72
C ASP A 240 15.80 17.80 -5.92
N PRO A 241 15.96 18.28 -7.17
CA PRO A 241 15.36 17.63 -8.35
C PRO A 241 15.73 16.15 -8.52
N GLU A 242 16.90 15.75 -8.02
CA GLU A 242 17.43 14.39 -8.08
C GLU A 242 16.90 13.50 -6.94
N GLY A 243 16.20 14.08 -5.96
CA GLY A 243 15.63 13.38 -4.82
C GLY A 243 16.63 13.19 -3.67
N VAL A 244 17.69 14.00 -3.63
CA VAL A 244 18.62 14.04 -2.50
C VAL A 244 18.05 14.96 -1.42
N PRO A 245 17.99 14.51 -0.15
CA PRO A 245 17.41 15.30 0.93
C PRO A 245 18.23 16.57 1.23
N ARG A 246 17.54 17.68 1.45
CA ARG A 246 18.09 18.98 1.90
C ARG A 246 17.96 19.11 3.43
N GLY A 247 18.56 18.17 4.15
CA GLY A 247 18.52 18.08 5.61
C GLY A 247 17.90 16.78 6.11
N GLU A 248 17.71 16.68 7.43
CA GLU A 248 17.13 15.50 8.05
C GLU A 248 15.59 15.49 7.97
N PRO A 249 14.96 14.31 7.82
CA PRO A 249 13.53 14.17 7.97
C PRO A 249 13.03 14.68 9.33
N GLN A 250 12.00 15.52 9.29
CA GLN A 250 11.32 16.06 10.46
C GLN A 250 10.17 15.18 10.92
N ALA A 251 9.87 15.23 12.22
CA ALA A 251 8.69 14.59 12.79
C ALA A 251 7.42 15.41 12.52
N LEU A 252 6.26 14.80 12.71
CA LEU A 252 4.99 15.52 12.70
C LEU A 252 4.97 16.62 13.78
N PRO A 253 4.17 17.70 13.59
CA PRO A 253 3.95 18.70 14.63
C PRO A 253 3.54 18.04 15.95
N ARG A 254 4.12 18.51 17.07
CA ARG A 254 3.87 17.90 18.38
C ARG A 254 2.39 17.90 18.73
N ALA A 255 1.93 16.79 19.30
CA ALA A 255 0.58 16.68 19.84
C ALA A 255 0.39 17.63 21.04
N PRO A 256 -0.71 18.41 21.11
CA PRO A 256 -1.08 19.16 22.31
C PRO A 256 -1.33 18.19 23.46
N THR A 257 -0.55 18.32 24.55
CA THR A 257 -0.54 17.36 25.66
C THR A 257 -1.86 17.30 26.41
N ASP A 258 -2.62 18.40 26.40
CA ASP A 258 -3.95 18.51 27.00
C ASP A 258 -5.03 17.73 26.24
N LEU A 259 -4.80 17.45 24.95
CA LEU A 259 -5.72 16.67 24.12
C LEU A 259 -5.39 15.19 24.09
N VAL A 260 -4.13 14.79 24.31
CA VAL A 260 -3.72 13.37 24.25
C VAL A 260 -4.58 12.53 25.21
N SER A 261 -5.05 11.39 24.71
CA SER A 261 -5.98 10.46 25.38
C SER A 261 -7.40 10.99 25.62
N SER A 262 -7.72 12.21 25.18
CA SER A 262 -9.09 12.74 25.30
C SER A 262 -10.01 12.18 24.22
N PRO A 263 -11.25 11.77 24.55
CA PRO A 263 -12.21 11.28 23.57
C PRO A 263 -12.55 12.34 22.52
N LEU A 264 -12.87 11.89 21.32
CA LEU A 264 -13.54 12.76 20.35
C LEU A 264 -14.93 13.15 20.89
N PRO A 265 -15.44 14.36 20.56
CA PRO A 265 -16.75 14.79 21.01
C PRO A 265 -17.84 13.75 20.67
N PRO A 266 -18.69 13.31 21.61
CA PRO A 266 -19.64 12.23 21.38
C PRO A 266 -20.55 12.42 20.15
N PRO A 267 -21.07 13.62 19.84
CA PRO A 267 -21.86 13.83 18.62
C PRO A 267 -21.06 13.59 17.33
N VAL A 268 -19.77 13.95 17.32
CA VAL A 268 -18.88 13.72 16.16
C VAL A 268 -18.60 12.23 16.03
N THR A 269 -18.27 11.55 17.12
CA THR A 269 -18.02 10.11 17.14
C THR A 269 -19.22 9.32 16.63
N ALA A 270 -20.43 9.62 17.12
CA ALA A 270 -21.65 8.94 16.69
C ALA A 270 -21.88 9.04 15.18
N VAL A 271 -21.79 10.25 14.62
CA VAL A 271 -21.97 10.47 13.17
C VAL A 271 -20.86 9.82 12.36
N LEU A 272 -19.60 9.94 12.81
CA LEU A 272 -18.45 9.35 12.14
C LEU A 272 -18.56 7.83 12.06
N CYS A 273 -18.93 7.16 13.16
CA CYS A 273 -19.14 5.70 13.20
C CYS A 273 -20.23 5.27 12.20
N GLU A 274 -21.37 5.96 12.16
CA GLU A 274 -22.43 5.66 11.20
C GLU A 274 -21.97 5.79 9.75
N VAL A 275 -21.28 6.89 9.42
CA VAL A 275 -20.78 7.12 8.05
C VAL A 275 -19.75 6.06 7.66
N LEU A 276 -18.82 5.71 8.55
CA LEU A 276 -17.81 4.68 8.29
C LEU A 276 -18.43 3.30 8.03
N VAL A 277 -19.48 2.94 8.79
CA VAL A 277 -20.23 1.69 8.56
C VAL A 277 -20.99 1.75 7.24
N LEU A 278 -21.71 2.84 6.96
CA LEU A 278 -22.49 2.98 5.73
C LEU A 278 -21.61 2.97 4.47
N GLN A 279 -20.41 3.53 4.53
CA GLN A 279 -19.45 3.54 3.43
C GLN A 279 -18.63 2.25 3.30
N ALA A 280 -18.70 1.33 4.26
CA ALA A 280 -18.05 0.02 4.12
C ALA A 280 -18.79 -0.87 3.12
N PRO A 281 -18.08 -1.76 2.38
CA PRO A 281 -18.73 -2.81 1.59
C PRO A 281 -19.74 -3.59 2.43
N ARG A 282 -20.89 -3.97 1.88
CA ARG A 282 -22.04 -4.51 2.65
C ARG A 282 -21.65 -5.71 3.53
N LEU A 283 -20.83 -6.62 3.01
CA LEU A 283 -20.31 -7.78 3.76
C LEU A 283 -19.40 -7.40 4.93
N LEU A 284 -18.72 -6.27 4.85
CA LEU A 284 -17.84 -5.77 5.90
C LEU A 284 -18.63 -4.96 6.94
N GLN A 285 -19.84 -4.48 6.63
CA GLN A 285 -20.62 -3.62 7.53
C GLN A 285 -20.85 -4.23 8.92
N PRO A 286 -21.20 -5.53 9.08
CA PRO A 286 -21.36 -6.11 10.42
C PRO A 286 -20.05 -6.12 11.22
N ALA A 287 -18.92 -6.42 10.57
CA ALA A 287 -17.61 -6.41 11.22
C ALA A 287 -17.15 -4.98 11.54
N MET A 288 -17.42 -4.03 10.64
CA MET A 288 -17.16 -2.60 10.85
C MET A 288 -17.97 -2.07 12.04
N ARG A 289 -19.26 -2.40 12.11
CA ARG A 289 -20.13 -2.02 13.24
C ARG A 289 -19.56 -2.51 14.55
N ARG A 290 -19.27 -3.82 14.66
CA ARG A 290 -18.64 -4.39 15.87
C ARG A 290 -17.33 -3.71 16.23
N THR A 291 -16.51 -3.37 15.24
CA THR A 291 -15.24 -2.67 15.45
C THR A 291 -15.47 -1.26 16.01
N MET A 292 -16.42 -0.52 15.44
CA MET A 292 -16.75 0.84 15.90
C MET A 292 -17.47 0.87 17.25
N ASP A 293 -18.22 -0.17 17.60
CA ASP A 293 -18.88 -0.30 18.90
C ASP A 293 -17.89 -0.72 20.01
N ALA A 294 -16.81 -1.42 19.66
CA ALA A 294 -15.82 -1.93 20.61
C ALA A 294 -14.67 -0.97 20.89
N LEU A 295 -14.39 -0.03 19.99
CA LEU A 295 -13.21 0.86 20.07
C LEU A 295 -13.60 2.30 20.30
N GLU A 296 -12.88 2.98 21.19
CA GLU A 296 -13.01 4.41 21.39
C GLU A 296 -12.33 5.19 20.25
N LEU A 297 -12.95 6.29 19.79
CA LEU A 297 -12.25 7.30 18.98
C LEU A 297 -11.72 8.39 19.88
N ARG A 298 -10.39 8.56 19.95
CA ARG A 298 -9.75 9.56 20.80
C ARG A 298 -8.57 10.26 20.13
N TRP A 299 -8.13 11.37 20.71
CA TRP A 299 -6.88 12.03 20.33
C TRP A 299 -5.68 11.32 20.95
N GLY A 300 -4.54 11.30 20.27
CA GLY A 300 -3.31 10.68 20.76
C GLY A 300 -2.05 11.32 20.21
N ASP A 301 -0.91 10.96 20.80
CA ASP A 301 0.40 11.14 20.17
C ASP A 301 0.72 9.86 19.39
N THR A 302 0.38 9.88 18.11
CA THR A 302 0.48 8.73 17.20
C THR A 302 1.87 8.62 16.56
N ALA A 303 2.85 9.35 17.09
CA ALA A 303 4.23 9.39 16.62
C ALA A 303 4.31 9.72 15.11
N PRO A 304 4.77 8.87 14.17
CA PRO A 304 4.78 9.26 12.75
C PRO A 304 3.44 9.02 12.03
N GLU A 305 2.42 8.44 12.68
CA GLU A 305 1.13 8.17 12.05
C GLU A 305 0.16 9.33 12.23
N LEU A 306 -0.81 9.49 11.32
CA LEU A 306 -1.96 10.38 11.52
C LEU A 306 -3.09 9.71 12.30
N VAL A 307 -3.20 8.39 12.14
CA VAL A 307 -4.17 7.54 12.82
C VAL A 307 -3.49 6.23 13.21
N ARG A 308 -3.60 5.83 14.48
CA ARG A 308 -3.04 4.61 15.03
C ARG A 308 -4.15 3.74 15.60
N ALA A 309 -4.08 2.43 15.35
CA ALA A 309 -4.90 1.47 16.07
C ALA A 309 -4.18 1.07 17.38
N CYS A 310 -4.91 1.11 18.48
CA CYS A 310 -4.54 0.60 19.79
C CYS A 310 -5.48 -0.56 20.14
N ASP A 311 -5.23 -1.24 21.26
CA ASP A 311 -6.05 -2.39 21.68
C ASP A 311 -7.50 -1.99 21.99
N ASP A 312 -7.72 -0.79 22.53
CA ASP A 312 -9.00 -0.27 23.02
C ASP A 312 -9.52 0.93 22.22
N ALA A 313 -8.74 1.46 21.28
CA ALA A 313 -9.05 2.71 20.61
C ALA A 313 -8.48 2.82 19.20
N ILE A 314 -9.06 3.73 18.42
CA ILE A 314 -8.44 4.34 17.24
C ILE A 314 -8.06 5.76 17.62
N GLU A 315 -6.75 6.03 17.63
CA GLU A 315 -6.19 7.33 18.00
C GLU A 315 -5.93 8.17 16.76
N LEU A 316 -6.41 9.41 16.76
CA LEU A 316 -6.05 10.43 15.77
C LEU A 316 -4.96 11.33 16.36
N HIS A 317 -3.97 11.72 15.54
CA HIS A 317 -2.91 12.61 16.00
C HIS A 317 -3.48 13.94 16.51
N ALA A 318 -3.26 14.26 17.78
CA ALA A 318 -3.88 15.44 18.41
C ALA A 318 -3.44 16.76 17.75
N GLY A 319 -2.25 16.80 17.13
CA GLY A 319 -1.77 17.97 16.38
C GLY A 319 -2.63 18.31 15.15
N LEU A 320 -3.50 17.39 14.70
CA LEU A 320 -4.44 17.64 13.60
C LEU A 320 -5.51 18.66 13.95
N VAL A 321 -5.82 18.89 15.23
CA VAL A 321 -6.90 19.79 15.65
C VAL A 321 -6.79 21.19 15.02
N ALA A 322 -5.56 21.69 14.85
CA ALA A 322 -5.28 23.00 14.27
C ALA A 322 -5.44 23.04 12.73
N ALA A 323 -5.47 21.87 12.07
CA ALA A 323 -5.56 21.73 10.62
C ALA A 323 -6.95 21.29 10.14
N LEU A 324 -7.82 20.89 11.07
CA LEU A 324 -9.15 20.45 10.72
C LEU A 324 -10.03 21.63 10.26
N PRO A 325 -10.87 21.45 9.23
CA PRO A 325 -11.81 22.47 8.81
C PRO A 325 -12.78 22.85 9.93
N THR A 326 -13.17 24.13 9.98
CA THR A 326 -14.23 24.61 10.88
C THR A 326 -15.63 24.36 10.36
N ASP A 327 -15.79 24.16 9.04
CA ASP A 327 -17.05 23.75 8.43
C ASP A 327 -17.39 22.30 8.84
N PRO A 328 -18.59 22.03 9.41
CA PRO A 328 -18.93 20.69 9.89
C PRO A 328 -18.91 19.60 8.82
N SER A 329 -19.27 19.91 7.57
CA SER A 329 -19.29 18.93 6.49
C SER A 329 -17.86 18.57 6.05
N ALA A 330 -17.01 19.58 5.86
CA ALA A 330 -15.60 19.39 5.54
C ALA A 330 -14.83 18.70 6.69
N LEU A 331 -15.16 19.03 7.94
CA LEU A 331 -14.62 18.37 9.13
C LEU A 331 -14.93 16.87 9.10
N LEU A 332 -16.21 16.50 8.95
CA LEU A 332 -16.64 15.11 8.92
C LEU A 332 -16.00 14.36 7.75
N GLY A 333 -15.99 14.95 6.54
CA GLY A 333 -15.34 14.35 5.38
C GLY A 333 -13.85 14.08 5.60
N THR A 334 -13.15 15.02 6.24
CA THR A 334 -11.72 14.88 6.58
C THR A 334 -11.51 13.75 7.59
N LEU A 335 -12.32 13.68 8.65
CA LEU A 335 -12.22 12.62 9.66
C LEU A 335 -12.52 11.24 9.08
N VAL A 336 -13.55 11.11 8.24
CA VAL A 336 -13.86 9.87 7.52
C VAL A 336 -12.65 9.43 6.69
N HIS A 337 -12.08 10.33 5.90
CA HIS A 337 -10.93 10.03 5.06
C HIS A 337 -9.71 9.53 5.86
N LEU A 338 -9.45 10.14 7.02
CA LEU A 338 -8.33 9.75 7.89
C LEU A 338 -8.57 8.41 8.60
N VAL A 339 -9.76 8.18 9.14
CA VAL A 339 -10.06 7.02 10.01
C VAL A 339 -10.39 5.76 9.21
N GLN A 340 -11.08 5.91 8.07
CA GLN A 340 -11.60 4.80 7.27
C GLN A 340 -10.58 3.70 6.95
N PRO A 341 -9.34 4.00 6.52
CA PRO A 341 -8.37 2.95 6.21
C PRO A 341 -8.03 2.07 7.42
N THR A 342 -7.87 2.69 8.60
CA THR A 342 -7.56 1.97 9.84
C THR A 342 -8.76 1.16 10.32
N ALA A 343 -9.96 1.75 10.33
CA ALA A 343 -11.18 1.06 10.73
C ALA A 343 -11.50 -0.15 9.81
N ARG A 344 -11.39 0.02 8.49
CA ARG A 344 -11.57 -1.08 7.51
C ARG A 344 -10.57 -2.21 7.73
N ARG A 345 -9.31 -1.89 8.01
CA ARG A 345 -8.27 -2.90 8.30
C ARG A 345 -8.59 -3.70 9.55
N LEU A 346 -9.01 -3.04 10.63
CA LEU A 346 -9.39 -3.71 11.88
C LEU A 346 -10.63 -4.61 11.68
N ALA A 347 -11.65 -4.10 10.98
CA ALA A 347 -12.85 -4.87 10.65
C ALA A 347 -12.53 -6.11 9.80
N ALA A 348 -11.66 -5.96 8.79
CA ALA A 348 -11.24 -7.08 7.94
C ALA A 348 -10.43 -8.11 8.73
N ALA A 349 -9.54 -7.68 9.63
CA ALA A 349 -8.79 -8.57 10.50
C ALA A 349 -9.70 -9.35 11.46
N SER A 350 -10.69 -8.68 12.07
CA SER A 350 -11.71 -9.32 12.91
C SER A 350 -12.52 -10.36 12.14
N LEU A 351 -12.93 -10.04 10.91
CA LEU A 351 -13.66 -10.98 10.05
C LEU A 351 -12.79 -12.20 9.67
N ALA A 352 -11.52 -11.98 9.34
CA ALA A 352 -10.59 -13.06 9.00
C ALA A 352 -10.33 -14.00 10.19
N ALA A 353 -10.17 -13.45 11.40
CA ALA A 353 -10.02 -14.24 12.62
C ALA A 353 -11.22 -15.16 12.87
N ALA A 354 -12.45 -14.67 12.62
CA ALA A 354 -13.67 -15.46 12.75
C ALA A 354 -13.79 -16.61 11.74
N TRP A 355 -13.01 -16.60 10.64
CA TRP A 355 -12.97 -17.71 9.67
C TRP A 355 -11.83 -18.69 9.91
N ASP A 356 -10.76 -18.26 10.57
CA ASP A 356 -9.62 -19.13 10.92
C ASP A 356 -9.91 -19.97 12.17
N GLU A 357 -10.91 -19.60 13.00
CA GLU A 357 -11.40 -20.48 14.07
C GLU A 357 -12.18 -21.66 13.47
N PRO A 358 -11.69 -22.91 13.63
CA PRO A 358 -12.47 -24.07 13.18
C PRO A 358 -13.77 -24.08 13.99
N SER A 359 -14.91 -24.02 13.31
CA SER A 359 -16.21 -24.28 13.90
C SER A 359 -16.14 -25.60 14.65
N GLY A 360 -16.02 -25.54 15.98
CA GLY A 360 -15.97 -26.70 16.86
C GLY A 360 -17.27 -27.48 16.87
#